data_AF-A0A7X5WL85-F1
#
_entry.id   AF-A0A7X5WL85-F1
#
_cell.length_a   1.000
_cell.length_b   1.000
_cell.length_c   1.000
_cell.angle_alpha   90.00
_cell.angle_beta   90.00
_cell.angle_gamma   90.00
#
_symmetry.space_group_name_H-M   'P 1'
#
loop_
_entity.id
_entity.type
_entity.pdbx_description
1 polymer ?
#
loop_
_entity_poly.entity_id
_entity_poly.type
_entity_poly.pdbx_seq_one_letter_code
_entity_poly.pdbx_strand_id
1 'polypeptide(L)' 'ELERYRRVRAGETVLIREEFSPDGHGGDSEGPLGTVGAVALDARGGLAAATSTGGTQDKLPGRVGDSPVLGAGTWADDTS' A
#
# COMPACT_ATOMS: atom_id res chain seq x y z
N GLU A 1 8.95 4.06 16.08
CA GLU A 1 9.52 4.69 14.88
C GLU A 1 11.00 5.07 15.03
N LEU A 2 11.42 5.85 16.04
CA LEU A 2 12.83 6.16 16.32
C LEU A 2 13.76 4.93 16.41
N GLU A 3 13.28 3.80 16.92
CA GLU A 3 13.99 2.51 16.95
C GLU A 3 14.11 1.84 15.57
N ARG A 4 13.02 1.78 14.79
CA ARG A 4 13.01 1.32 13.39
C ARG A 4 13.94 2.20 12.54
N TYR A 5 13.85 3.51 12.74
CA TYR A 5 14.71 4.54 12.19
C TYR A 5 16.17 4.32 12.57
N ARG A 6 16.46 3.96 13.83
CA ARG A 6 17.82 3.65 14.30
C ARG A 6 18.36 2.34 13.74
N ARG A 7 17.51 1.35 13.53
CA ARG A 7 17.87 0.01 13.04
C ARG A 7 18.15 0.02 11.53
N VAL A 8 17.30 0.70 10.77
CA VAL A 8 17.59 1.14 9.39
C VAL A 8 18.88 1.98 9.34
N ARG A 9 19.11 2.91 10.29
CA ARG A 9 20.35 3.72 10.44
C ARG A 9 21.62 2.92 10.76
N ALA A 10 21.49 1.70 11.29
CA ALA A 10 22.63 0.84 11.61
C ALA A 10 23.15 0.06 10.39
N GLY A 11 22.53 0.24 9.21
CA GLY A 11 22.94 -0.42 7.97
C GLY A 11 22.17 -1.70 7.65
N GLU A 12 21.10 -2.02 8.37
CA GLU A 12 20.19 -3.10 8.01
C GLU A 12 19.31 -2.71 6.81
N THR A 13 19.85 -2.89 5.59
CA THR A 13 19.19 -2.54 4.32
C THR A 13 18.19 -3.58 3.79
N VAL A 14 18.06 -4.74 4.44
CA VAL A 14 17.00 -5.75 4.15
C VAL A 14 15.61 -5.09 4.25
N LEU A 15 15.44 -4.16 5.19
CA LEU A 15 14.16 -3.54 5.50
C LEU A 15 13.60 -2.59 4.43
N ILE A 16 14.41 -2.09 3.48
CA ILE A 16 13.95 -1.09 2.47
C ILE A 16 13.81 -1.68 1.06
N ARG A 17 14.64 -2.67 0.69
CA ARG A 17 14.48 -3.41 -0.58
C ARG A 17 13.31 -4.39 -0.51
N GLU A 18 12.97 -4.86 0.70
CA GLU A 18 11.72 -5.56 1.03
C GLU A 18 10.50 -4.63 1.06
N GLU A 19 10.68 -3.32 1.34
CA GLU A 19 9.53 -2.44 1.53
C GLU A 19 8.80 -2.18 0.19
N PHE A 20 9.44 -1.74 -0.91
CA PHE A 20 8.73 -1.59 -2.21
C PHE A 20 9.68 -1.54 -3.43
N SER A 21 9.87 -2.63 -4.18
CA SER A 21 10.64 -2.62 -5.45
C SER A 21 9.95 -3.53 -6.49
N PRO A 22 9.73 -3.08 -7.75
CA PRO A 22 10.61 -2.21 -8.52
C PRO A 22 9.96 -0.94 -9.11
N ASP A 23 10.74 0.12 -9.02
CA ASP A 23 10.92 1.17 -10.04
C ASP A 23 9.82 2.25 -10.17
N GLY A 24 9.55 2.90 -9.03
CA GLY A 24 9.63 4.35 -8.89
C GLY A 24 8.91 5.23 -9.92
N HIS A 25 7.71 5.67 -9.58
CA HIS A 25 7.16 6.93 -10.06
C HIS A 25 7.10 7.85 -8.82
N GLY A 26 7.99 8.80 -8.58
CA GLY A 26 8.55 9.76 -9.52
C GLY A 26 7.74 11.06 -9.43
N GLY A 27 7.95 11.81 -8.34
CA GLY A 27 7.31 13.11 -8.10
C GLY A 27 7.26 13.49 -6.63
N ASP A 28 8.40 13.98 -6.13
CA ASP A 28 8.52 14.96 -5.04
C ASP A 28 8.14 14.51 -3.61
N SER A 29 9.14 13.96 -2.89
CA SER A 29 9.26 14.06 -1.42
C SER A 29 8.19 13.41 -0.52
N GLU A 30 7.71 12.21 -0.85
CA GLU A 30 6.98 11.35 0.11
C GLU A 30 7.60 9.95 0.18
N GLY A 31 7.63 9.36 1.37
CA GLY A 31 8.21 8.04 1.63
C GLY A 31 7.52 6.89 0.88
N PRO A 32 8.00 5.63 1.01
CA PRO A 32 7.42 4.48 0.33
C PRO A 32 5.91 4.41 0.58
N LEU A 33 5.12 4.43 -0.50
CA LEU A 33 3.67 4.32 -0.42
C LEU A 33 3.33 2.90 0.02
N GLY A 34 3.06 2.74 1.32
CA GLY A 34 2.75 1.51 2.04
C GLY A 34 1.46 0.80 1.65
N THR A 35 1.06 0.87 0.38
CA THR A 35 -0.20 0.37 -0.15
C THR A 35 0.05 -0.70 -1.19
N VAL A 36 -0.68 -1.80 -1.07
CA VAL A 36 -0.66 -2.93 -2.01
C VAL A 36 -2.08 -3.21 -2.48
N GLY A 37 -2.20 -3.81 -3.65
CA GLY A 37 -3.48 -4.25 -4.17
C GLY A 37 -3.33 -5.41 -5.15
N ALA A 38 -4.44 -6.12 -5.35
CA ALA A 38 -4.54 -7.20 -6.32
C ALA A 38 -5.92 -7.21 -6.97
N VAL A 39 -5.94 -7.60 -8.24
CA VAL A 39 -7.17 -7.86 -9.00
C VAL A 39 -7.09 -9.23 -9.66
N ALA A 40 -8.22 -9.90 -9.77
CA ALA A 40 -8.32 -11.23 -10.38
C ALA A 40 -9.60 -11.37 -11.20
N LEU A 41 -9.52 -12.15 -12.28
CA LEU A 41 -10.65 -12.57 -13.10
C LEU A 41 -10.68 -14.10 -13.13
N ASP A 42 -11.81 -14.70 -12.74
CA ASP A 42 -11.99 -16.14 -12.80
C ASP A 42 -12.45 -16.63 -14.19
N ALA A 43 -12.38 -17.93 -14.44
CA ALA A 43 -12.74 -18.52 -15.73
C ALA A 43 -14.25 -18.46 -16.06
N ARG A 44 -15.10 -18.07 -15.09
CA ARG A 44 -16.55 -17.87 -15.27
C ARG A 44 -16.89 -16.40 -15.52
N GLY A 45 -15.88 -15.52 -15.55
CA GLY A 45 -16.06 -14.09 -15.76
C GLY A 45 -16.23 -13.27 -14.47
N GLY A 46 -16.01 -13.86 -13.29
CA GLY A 46 -16.12 -13.14 -12.02
C GLY A 46 -14.88 -12.29 -11.72
N LEU A 47 -15.08 -11.02 -11.37
CA LEU A 47 -14.06 -10.04 -11.01
C LEU A 47 -13.94 -9.90 -9.49
N ALA A 48 -12.70 -9.81 -9.02
CA ALA A 48 -12.38 -9.50 -7.64
C ALA A 48 -11.26 -8.48 -7.56
N ALA A 49 -11.33 -7.60 -6.57
CA ALA A 49 -10.31 -6.61 -6.25
C ALA A 49 -10.10 -6.52 -4.74
N ALA A 50 -8.88 -6.24 -4.32
CA ALA A 50 -8.52 -5.99 -2.93
C ALA A 50 -7.41 -4.96 -2.84
N THR A 51 -7.51 -4.06 -1.84
CA THR A 51 -6.49 -3.06 -1.52
C THR A 51 -6.20 -3.09 -0.02
N SER A 52 -4.93 -2.97 0.36
CA SER A 52 -4.48 -2.92 1.75
C SER A 52 -3.42 -1.84 1.93
N THR A 53 -3.44 -1.15 3.06
CA THR A 53 -2.49 -0.08 3.36
C THR A 53 -2.16 -0.04 4.85
N GLY A 54 -0.92 0.32 5.19
CA GLY A 54 -0.56 0.74 6.56
C GLY A 54 -1.13 2.11 6.94
N GLY A 55 -1.64 2.87 5.97
CA GLY A 55 -2.00 4.28 6.10
C GLY A 55 -0.80 5.20 5.90
N THR A 56 -0.97 6.48 6.18
CA THR A 56 0.08 7.49 6.06
C THR A 56 0.91 7.58 7.34
N GLN A 57 2.18 7.93 7.22
CA GLN A 57 3.05 8.23 8.36
C GLN A 57 2.46 9.37 9.20
N ASP A 58 2.74 9.37 10.51
CA ASP A 58 2.26 10.36 11.49
C ASP A 58 0.75 10.66 11.46
N LYS A 59 -0.06 9.74 10.94
CA LYS A 59 -1.51 9.90 10.95
C LYS A 59 -2.03 9.96 12.39
N LEU A 60 -3.06 10.78 12.60
CA LEU A 60 -3.80 10.78 13.86
C LEU A 60 -4.34 9.37 14.17
N PRO A 61 -4.31 8.93 15.44
CA PRO A 61 -4.97 7.70 15.85
C PRO A 61 -6.45 7.71 15.43
N GLY A 62 -6.90 6.64 14.79
CA GLY A 62 -8.26 6.54 14.25
C GLY A 62 -8.45 7.13 12.84
N ARG A 63 -7.43 7.74 12.22
CA ARG A 63 -7.53 8.15 10.81
C ARG A 63 -7.65 6.94 9.89
N VAL A 64 -8.69 6.96 9.06
CA VAL A 64 -9.00 5.96 8.03
C VAL A 64 -8.76 6.58 6.65
N GLY A 65 -8.08 5.85 5.77
CA GLY A 65 -7.85 6.24 4.36
C GLY A 65 -8.92 5.67 3.42
N ASP A 66 -8.65 5.71 2.13
CA ASP A 66 -9.53 5.22 1.06
C ASP A 66 -9.53 3.69 0.92
N SER A 67 -8.40 3.02 1.21
CA SER A 67 -8.26 1.57 0.97
C SER A 67 -9.38 0.70 1.57
N PRO A 68 -9.87 0.92 2.82
CA PRO A 68 -10.97 0.14 3.38
C PRO A 68 -12.38 0.65 2.99
N VAL A 69 -12.48 1.67 2.13
CA VAL A 69 -13.75 2.27 1.70
C VAL A 69 -14.12 1.74 0.31
N LEU A 70 -15.20 0.96 0.24
CA LEU A 70 -15.72 0.42 -1.02
C LEU A 70 -16.10 1.54 -1.99
N GLY A 71 -15.67 1.41 -3.25
CA GLY A 71 -15.87 2.42 -4.30
C GLY A 71 -14.89 3.61 -4.25
N ALA A 72 -14.06 3.72 -3.21
CA ALA A 72 -12.95 4.68 -3.17
C ALA A 72 -11.62 3.99 -3.48
N GLY A 73 -11.18 3.09 -2.58
CA GLY A 73 -9.89 2.40 -2.72
C GLY A 73 -9.99 0.98 -3.31
N THR A 74 -11.19 0.40 -3.34
CA THR A 74 -11.43 -0.93 -3.92
C THR A 74 -12.82 -0.98 -4.58
N TRP A 75 -12.89 -1.47 -5.81
CA TRP A 75 -14.13 -1.75 -6.53
C TRP A 75 -13.95 -2.96 -7.44
N ALA A 76 -14.99 -3.79 -7.54
CA ALA A 76 -15.10 -4.85 -8.53
C ALA A 76 -16.60 -5.07 -8.82
N ASP A 77 -16.94 -5.19 -10.08
CA ASP A 77 -18.29 -5.47 -10.57
C ASP A 77 -18.17 -6.31 -11.84
N ASP A 78 -18.92 -7.41 -11.90
CA ASP A 78 -18.92 -8.37 -13.01
C ASP A 78 -19.65 -7.83 -14.26
N THR A 79 -20.36 -6.70 -14.13
CA THR A 79 -21.39 -6.28 -15.10
C THR A 79 -21.34 -4.82 -15.55
N SER A 80 -20.40 -4.01 -15.05
CA SER A 80 -20.32 -2.56 -15.35
C SER A 80 -20.08 -2.22 -16.82
#